data_AF-A0A6L2JE06-F1
#
_entry.id   AF-A0A6L2JE06-F1
#
_cell.length_a   1.000
_cell.length_b   1.000
_cell.length_c   1.000
_cell.angle_alpha   90.00
_cell.angle_beta   90.00
_cell.angle_gamma   90.00
#
_symmetry.space_group_name_H-M   'P 1'
#
loop_
_entity.id
_entity.type
_entity.pdbx_description
1 polymer ?
#
loop_
_entity_poly.entity_id
_entity_poly.type
_entity_poly.pdbx_seq_one_letter_code
_entity_poly.pdbx_strand_id
1 'polypeptide(L)'
;MIATPGEPDLPVPVPESFHEQTYEELTENDIKQMDAEDQAIHTILLGLPEDVYAVVDSCKTAKEIRERVRQMMKGSAIGEQEKKAKLFNKWEKFTSIDGESIESYYHHFMQLMNDLKKNKHFPKNIALNLKFLNNHQPDGRDTSP
;
A
#
# COMPACT_ATOMS: atom_id res chain seq x y z
N MET A 1 -0.56 77.66 55.43
CA MET A 1 -0.87 76.25 55.14
C MET A 1 -1.96 76.23 54.09
N ILE A 2 -1.66 75.76 52.89
CA ILE A 2 -2.61 75.62 51.79
C ILE A 2 -2.25 74.32 51.09
N ALA A 3 -3.17 73.36 51.16
CA ALA A 3 -3.06 72.05 50.52
C ALA A 3 -3.64 72.15 49.11
N THR A 4 -2.88 71.72 48.12
CA THR A 4 -3.35 71.55 46.74
C THR A 4 -3.83 70.11 46.57
N PRO A 5 -5.08 69.86 46.12
CA PRO A 5 -5.56 68.52 45.82
C PRO A 5 -5.51 68.23 44.31
N GLY A 6 -5.08 67.02 43.96
CA GLY A 6 -5.59 66.31 42.79
C GLY A 6 -4.64 66.20 41.59
N GLU A 7 -4.04 65.02 41.46
CA GLU A 7 -3.83 64.39 40.15
C GLU A 7 -4.20 62.91 40.31
N PRO A 8 -5.20 62.37 39.59
CA PRO A 8 -5.51 60.95 39.63
C PRO A 8 -4.52 60.20 38.74
N ASP A 9 -3.82 59.21 39.30
CA ASP A 9 -3.02 58.24 38.55
C ASP A 9 -3.91 57.54 37.51
N LEU A 10 -3.75 57.91 36.24
CA LEU A 10 -4.34 57.18 35.13
C LEU A 10 -3.54 55.89 34.91
N PRO A 11 -4.17 54.69 34.94
CA PRO A 11 -3.48 53.47 34.59
C PRO A 11 -3.21 53.48 33.08
N VAL A 12 -1.93 53.41 32.72
CA VAL A 12 -1.48 53.20 31.34
C VAL A 12 -2.12 51.90 30.82
N PRO A 13 -2.94 51.93 29.76
CA PRO A 13 -3.50 50.71 29.22
C PRO A 13 -2.39 49.98 28.47
N VAL A 14 -1.92 48.86 29.04
CA VAL A 14 -1.08 47.89 28.33
C VAL A 14 -2.00 47.11 27.39
N PRO A 15 -1.84 47.18 26.06
CA PRO A 15 -2.54 46.26 25.18
C PRO A 15 -1.75 44.95 25.16
N GLU A 16 -2.01 44.07 26.14
CA GLU A 16 -1.66 42.65 26.00
C GLU A 16 -2.71 42.01 25.10
N SER A 17 -2.55 42.20 23.79
CA SER A 17 -3.20 41.33 22.81
C SER A 17 -2.47 39.97 22.86
N PHE A 18 -2.91 39.11 23.76
CA PHE A 18 -2.67 37.68 23.59
C PHE A 18 -3.41 37.28 22.32
N HIS A 19 -2.64 36.99 21.26
CA HIS A 19 -3.16 36.26 20.12
C HIS A 19 -3.62 34.90 20.66
N GLU A 20 -4.94 34.78 20.83
CA GLU A 20 -5.64 33.53 21.04
C GLU A 20 -5.36 32.66 19.81
N GLN A 21 -4.34 31.80 19.91
CA GLN A 21 -4.05 30.80 18.90
C GLN A 21 -5.23 29.85 18.89
N THR A 22 -6.01 29.92 17.81
CA THR A 22 -7.20 29.13 17.56
C THR A 22 -6.87 27.65 17.68
N TYR A 23 -7.26 27.03 18.80
CA TYR A 23 -7.41 25.59 18.90
C TYR A 23 -8.77 25.31 18.26
N GLU A 24 -8.80 24.71 17.06
CA GLU A 24 -10.07 24.24 16.49
C GLU A 24 -10.66 23.21 17.48
N GLU A 25 -11.83 23.52 18.04
CA GLU A 25 -12.48 22.70 19.05
C GLU A 25 -12.99 21.41 18.39
N LEU A 26 -12.38 20.27 18.72
CA LEU A 26 -12.78 18.96 18.19
C LEU A 26 -14.22 18.66 18.58
N THR A 27 -15.02 18.17 17.62
CA THR A 27 -16.41 17.84 17.92
C THR A 27 -16.50 16.53 18.71
N GLU A 28 -17.60 16.34 19.46
CA GLU A 28 -17.84 15.11 20.22
C GLU A 28 -17.82 13.85 19.33
N ASN A 29 -18.19 13.99 18.06
CA ASN A 29 -18.12 12.92 17.08
C ASN A 29 -16.69 12.62 16.65
N ASP A 30 -15.84 13.64 16.48
CA ASP A 30 -14.42 13.45 16.15
C ASP A 30 -13.68 12.75 17.29
N ILE A 31 -14.02 13.08 18.54
CA ILE A 31 -13.46 12.43 19.74
C ILE A 31 -13.89 10.97 19.81
N LYS A 32 -15.19 10.67 19.65
CA LYS A 32 -15.69 9.28 19.62
C LYS A 32 -15.09 8.47 18.49
N GLN A 33 -14.86 9.09 17.34
CA GLN A 33 -14.22 8.44 16.21
C GLN A 33 -12.73 8.19 16.48
N MET A 34 -12.01 9.13 17.10
CA MET A 34 -10.64 8.91 17.56
C MET A 34 -10.54 7.75 18.55
N ASP A 35 -11.42 7.67 19.54
CA ASP A 35 -11.42 6.58 20.53
C ASP A 35 -11.70 5.22 19.89
N ALA A 36 -12.67 5.15 18.97
CA ALA A 36 -12.97 3.92 18.25
C ALA A 36 -11.82 3.49 17.33
N GLU A 37 -11.15 4.45 16.69
CA GLU A 37 -9.98 4.21 15.86
C GLU A 37 -8.78 3.73 16.68
N ASP A 38 -8.52 4.34 17.84
CA ASP A 38 -7.46 3.94 18.76
C ASP A 38 -7.70 2.53 19.32
N GLN A 39 -8.94 2.21 19.69
CA GLN A 39 -9.31 0.88 20.19
C GLN A 39 -9.16 -0.19 19.10
N ALA A 40 -9.49 0.15 17.85
CA ALA A 40 -9.29 -0.73 16.70
C ALA A 40 -7.79 -0.95 16.40
N ILE A 41 -6.98 0.11 16.46
CA ILE A 41 -5.51 0.03 16.26
C ILE A 41 -4.87 -0.83 17.34
N HIS A 42 -5.23 -0.61 18.60
CA HIS A 42 -4.73 -1.39 19.74
C HIS A 42 -5.08 -2.89 19.59
N THR A 43 -6.32 -3.19 19.20
CA THR A 43 -6.77 -4.56 18.98
C THR A 43 -6.00 -5.24 17.83
N ILE A 44 -5.73 -4.50 16.75
CA ILE A 44 -4.92 -5.01 15.64
C ILE A 44 -3.49 -5.27 16.10
N LEU A 45 -2.85 -4.32 16.80
CA LEU A 45 -1.47 -4.46 17.30
C LEU A 45 -1.28 -5.68 18.21
N LEU A 46 -2.25 -5.97 19.09
CA LEU A 46 -2.23 -7.15 19.96
C LEU A 46 -2.35 -8.48 19.21
N GLY A 47 -2.88 -8.47 17.98
CA GLY A 47 -3.04 -9.65 17.15
C GLY A 47 -1.91 -9.86 16.12
N LEU A 48 -0.92 -8.98 16.05
CA LEU A 48 0.15 -9.07 15.06
C LEU A 48 1.23 -10.06 15.50
N PRO A 49 1.68 -10.96 14.60
CA PRO A 49 2.83 -11.82 14.86
C PRO A 49 4.13 -11.00 14.95
N GLU A 50 5.12 -11.56 15.64
CA GLU A 50 6.33 -10.89 16.14
C GLU A 50 7.22 -10.31 15.03
N ASP A 51 7.20 -10.92 13.83
CA ASP A 51 7.88 -10.45 12.62
C ASP A 51 7.26 -9.17 12.04
N VAL A 52 5.97 -8.92 12.30
CA VAL A 52 5.28 -7.69 11.92
C VAL A 52 5.53 -6.59 12.95
N TYR A 53 5.65 -6.93 14.23
CA TYR A 53 5.95 -5.97 15.31
C TYR A 53 7.29 -5.25 15.06
N ALA A 54 8.31 -5.97 14.63
CA ALA A 54 9.63 -5.39 14.29
C ALA A 54 9.56 -4.34 13.15
N VAL A 55 8.62 -4.47 12.22
CA VAL A 55 8.42 -3.49 11.14
C VAL A 55 7.71 -2.23 11.66
N VAL A 56 6.77 -2.40 12.60
CA VAL A 56 6.04 -1.31 13.24
C VAL A 56 6.90 -0.57 14.26
N ASP A 57 7.80 -1.25 14.96
CA ASP A 57 8.74 -0.69 15.96
C ASP A 57 9.70 0.36 15.38
N SER A 58 9.96 0.29 14.06
CA SER A 58 10.74 1.32 13.34
C SER A 58 10.01 2.67 13.16
N CYS A 59 8.70 2.73 13.44
CA CYS A 59 7.88 3.92 13.29
C CYS A 59 7.96 4.78 14.55
N LYS A 60 8.16 6.09 14.40
CA LYS A 60 8.41 7.03 15.52
C LYS A 60 7.15 7.74 15.99
N THR A 61 6.08 7.73 15.18
CA THR A 61 4.85 8.46 15.46
C THR A 61 3.61 7.58 15.32
N ALA A 62 2.58 7.86 16.12
CA ALA A 62 1.29 7.19 16.03
C ALA A 62 0.67 7.28 14.62
N LYS A 63 0.92 8.39 13.92
CA LYS A 63 0.49 8.60 12.54
C LYS A 63 1.16 7.63 11.56
N GLU A 64 2.45 7.37 11.71
CA GLU A 64 3.20 6.40 10.88
C GLU A 64 2.70 4.98 11.12
N ILE A 65 2.50 4.59 12.38
CA ILE A 65 1.96 3.28 12.75
C ILE A 65 0.58 3.08 12.12
N ARG A 66 -0.32 4.07 12.27
CA ARG A 66 -1.68 4.04 11.72
C ARG A 66 -1.68 3.89 10.19
N GLU A 67 -0.83 4.64 9.50
CA GLU A 67 -0.74 4.57 8.04
C GLU A 67 -0.12 3.24 7.57
N ARG A 68 0.88 2.71 8.30
CA ARG A 68 1.49 1.40 8.02
C ARG A 68 0.48 0.26 8.13
N VAL A 69 -0.30 0.22 9.21
CA VAL A 69 -1.36 -0.78 9.43
C VAL A 69 -2.43 -0.66 8.34
N ARG A 70 -2.84 0.56 8.00
CA ARG A 70 -3.82 0.80 6.93
C ARG A 70 -3.34 0.30 5.57
N GLN A 71 -2.06 0.50 5.24
CA GLN A 71 -1.46 -0.01 4.01
C GLN A 71 -1.36 -1.53 4.00
N MET A 72 -1.10 -2.15 5.15
CA MET A 72 -1.10 -3.62 5.27
C MET A 72 -2.50 -4.19 5.06
N MET A 73 -3.54 -3.57 5.62
CA MET A 73 -4.93 -4.01 5.47
C MET A 73 -5.48 -3.83 4.05
N LYS A 74 -5.09 -2.77 3.34
CA LYS A 74 -5.52 -2.52 1.94
C LYS A 74 -4.72 -3.34 0.92
N GLY A 75 -3.70 -4.08 1.36
CA GLY A 75 -2.70 -4.67 0.49
C GLY A 75 -1.64 -3.63 0.11
N SER A 76 -0.38 -3.94 0.38
CA SER A 76 0.72 -3.06 -0.01
C SER A 76 0.92 -3.09 -1.53
N ALA A 77 1.21 -1.93 -2.13
CA ALA A 77 1.68 -1.84 -3.51
C ALA A 77 2.91 -2.74 -3.76
N ILE A 78 3.70 -3.02 -2.71
CA ILE A 78 4.81 -3.97 -2.72
C ILE A 78 4.29 -5.40 -2.98
N GLY A 79 3.20 -5.80 -2.33
CA GLY A 79 2.59 -7.12 -2.55
C GLY A 79 1.96 -7.26 -3.93
N GLU A 80 1.39 -6.19 -4.49
CA GLU A 80 0.92 -6.17 -5.88
C GLU A 80 2.08 -6.24 -6.88
N GLN A 81 3.17 -5.50 -6.65
CA GLN A 81 4.37 -5.55 -7.48
C GLN A 81 5.05 -6.92 -7.42
N GLU A 82 5.13 -7.56 -6.25
CA GLU A 82 5.65 -8.93 -6.14
C GLU A 82 4.81 -9.94 -6.92
N LYS A 83 3.48 -9.86 -6.83
CA LYS A 83 2.58 -10.71 -7.62
C LYS A 83 2.83 -10.53 -9.12
N LYS A 84 3.03 -9.28 -9.57
CA LYS A 84 3.39 -8.97 -10.96
C LYS A 84 4.76 -9.53 -11.34
N ALA A 85 5.78 -9.34 -10.50
CA ALA A 85 7.13 -9.82 -10.76
C ALA A 85 7.17 -11.36 -10.86
N LYS A 86 6.49 -12.05 -9.95
CA LYS A 86 6.34 -13.51 -9.98
C LYS A 86 5.69 -13.99 -11.28
N LEU A 87 4.62 -13.34 -11.71
CA LEU A 87 3.91 -13.67 -12.95
C LEU A 87 4.75 -13.38 -14.21
N PHE A 88 5.49 -12.27 -14.20
CA PHE A 88 6.40 -11.92 -15.30
C PHE A 88 7.56 -12.92 -15.43
N ASN A 89 8.19 -13.30 -14.32
CA ASN A 89 9.22 -14.34 -14.30
C ASN A 89 8.66 -15.70 -14.75
N LYS A 90 7.41 -16.04 -14.40
CA LYS A 90 6.73 -17.24 -14.93
C LYS A 90 6.56 -17.17 -16.45
N TRP A 91 6.18 -16.00 -16.99
CA TRP A 91 6.06 -15.78 -18.43
C TRP A 91 7.41 -15.84 -19.16
N GLU A 92 8.45 -15.23 -18.59
CA GLU A 92 9.79 -15.22 -19.17
C GLU A 92 10.34 -16.64 -19.33
N LYS A 93 10.15 -17.48 -18.31
CA LYS A 93 10.58 -18.88 -18.24
C LYS A 93 9.58 -19.87 -18.86
N PHE A 94 8.44 -19.39 -19.36
CA PHE A 94 7.45 -20.26 -19.97
C PHE A 94 8.06 -20.93 -21.22
N THR A 95 8.00 -22.25 -21.29
CA THR A 95 8.56 -23.07 -22.37
C THR A 95 7.83 -24.40 -22.45
N SER A 96 7.91 -25.07 -23.60
CA SER A 96 7.43 -26.44 -23.69
C SER A 96 8.22 -27.38 -22.80
N ILE A 97 7.52 -28.37 -22.24
CA ILE A 97 8.11 -29.52 -21.56
C ILE A 97 8.45 -30.58 -22.63
N ASP A 98 9.56 -31.28 -22.46
CA ASP A 98 9.97 -32.33 -23.41
C ASP A 98 8.91 -33.43 -23.53
N GLY A 99 8.58 -33.79 -24.77
CA GLY A 99 7.53 -34.77 -25.08
C GLY A 99 6.09 -34.33 -24.77
N GLU A 100 5.84 -33.04 -24.48
CA GLU A 100 4.47 -32.56 -24.30
C GLU A 100 3.69 -32.49 -25.62
N SER A 101 2.38 -32.73 -25.55
CA SER A 101 1.52 -32.54 -26.71
C SER A 101 1.20 -31.06 -26.93
N ILE A 102 0.97 -30.69 -28.19
CA ILE A 102 0.51 -29.34 -28.57
C ILE A 102 -0.77 -28.92 -27.83
N GLU A 103 -1.68 -29.85 -27.55
CA GLU A 103 -2.91 -29.56 -26.80
C GLU A 103 -2.61 -29.21 -25.34
N SER A 104 -1.69 -29.95 -24.70
CA SER A 104 -1.22 -29.66 -23.35
C SER A 104 -0.50 -28.31 -23.29
N TYR A 105 0.35 -28.04 -24.29
CA TYR A 105 1.06 -26.75 -24.42
C TYR A 105 0.09 -25.58 -24.53
N TYR A 106 -0.89 -25.71 -25.43
CA TYR A 106 -1.91 -24.69 -25.62
C TYR A 106 -2.73 -24.47 -24.34
N HIS A 107 -3.07 -25.55 -23.62
CA HIS A 107 -3.87 -25.46 -22.41
C HIS A 107 -3.18 -24.63 -21.32
N HIS A 108 -1.93 -24.93 -20.95
CA HIS A 108 -1.26 -24.16 -19.90
C HIS A 108 -0.81 -22.76 -20.36
N PHE A 109 -0.65 -22.53 -21.67
CA PHE A 109 -0.43 -21.21 -22.23
C PHE A 109 -1.68 -20.34 -22.04
N MET A 110 -2.86 -20.89 -22.31
CA MET A 110 -4.13 -20.21 -22.09
C MET A 110 -4.38 -19.90 -20.61
N GLN A 111 -3.94 -20.76 -19.69
CA GLN A 111 -3.97 -20.47 -18.26
C GLN A 111 -3.09 -19.26 -17.90
N LEU A 112 -1.83 -19.25 -18.37
CA LEU A 112 -0.91 -18.13 -18.17
C LEU A 112 -1.47 -16.81 -18.72
N MET A 113 -2.09 -16.86 -19.90
CA MET A 113 -2.77 -15.72 -20.52
C MET A 113 -3.92 -15.20 -19.67
N ASN A 114 -4.73 -16.10 -19.10
CA ASN A 114 -5.84 -15.72 -18.22
C ASN A 114 -5.35 -15.11 -16.90
N ASP A 115 -4.22 -15.60 -16.35
CA ASP A 115 -3.60 -15.04 -15.15
C ASP A 115 -3.07 -13.63 -15.41
N LEU A 116 -2.40 -13.41 -16.55
CA LEU A 116 -2.03 -12.06 -16.99
C LEU A 116 -3.28 -11.17 -17.11
N LYS A 117 -4.45 -11.73 -17.52
CA LYS A 117 -5.72 -10.99 -17.81
C LYS A 117 -6.28 -10.37 -16.56
N LYS A 118 -6.34 -11.18 -15.53
CA LYS A 118 -6.83 -10.79 -14.21
C LYS A 118 -5.95 -9.73 -13.55
N ASN A 119 -4.65 -9.68 -13.89
CA ASN A 119 -3.70 -8.76 -13.27
C ASN A 119 -3.54 -7.41 -14.00
N LYS A 120 -4.33 -7.12 -15.04
CA LYS A 120 -4.36 -5.82 -15.78
C LYS A 120 -3.02 -5.36 -16.39
N HIS A 121 -1.98 -6.19 -16.40
CA HIS A 121 -0.67 -5.87 -16.93
C HIS A 121 -0.29 -6.83 -18.06
N PHE A 122 -0.32 -6.31 -19.29
CA PHE A 122 -0.18 -7.09 -20.52
C PHE A 122 1.04 -6.71 -21.34
N PRO A 123 1.88 -7.68 -21.73
CA PRO A 123 2.63 -7.58 -22.97
C PRO A 123 1.65 -7.44 -24.15
N LYS A 124 2.03 -6.70 -25.19
CA LYS A 124 1.21 -6.57 -26.42
C LYS A 124 0.92 -7.97 -26.98
N ASN A 125 -0.26 -8.17 -27.57
CA ASN A 125 -0.72 -9.46 -28.13
C ASN A 125 0.33 -10.09 -29.09
N ILE A 126 1.04 -9.26 -29.86
CA ILE A 126 2.15 -9.66 -30.73
C ILE A 126 3.29 -10.36 -29.96
N ALA A 127 3.68 -9.85 -28.80
CA ALA A 127 4.75 -10.43 -27.98
C ALA A 127 4.34 -11.79 -27.39
N LEU A 128 3.06 -11.96 -27.08
CA LEU A 128 2.52 -13.21 -26.53
C LEU A 128 2.48 -14.29 -27.61
N ASN A 129 2.05 -13.95 -28.83
CA ASN A 129 2.01 -14.87 -29.96
C ASN A 129 3.42 -15.30 -30.40
N LEU A 130 4.37 -14.36 -30.44
CA LEU A 130 5.78 -14.69 -30.71
C LEU A 130 6.38 -15.63 -29.66
N LYS A 131 6.08 -15.40 -28.37
CA LYS A 131 6.54 -16.26 -27.27
C LYS A 131 5.96 -17.68 -27.39
N PHE A 132 4.69 -17.81 -27.76
CA PHE A 132 4.05 -19.12 -28.00
C PHE A 132 4.75 -19.90 -29.11
N LEU A 133 5.01 -19.25 -30.25
CA LEU A 133 5.62 -19.89 -31.42
C LEU A 133 7.09 -20.26 -31.19
N ASN A 134 7.86 -19.41 -30.53
CA ASN A 134 9.30 -19.63 -30.34
C ASN A 134 9.63 -20.71 -29.30
N ASN A 135 8.70 -20.97 -28.39
CA ASN A 135 8.93 -21.83 -27.24
C ASN A 135 8.24 -23.20 -27.37
N HIS A 136 7.47 -23.43 -28.43
CA HIS A 136 6.94 -24.75 -28.74
C HIS A 136 8.03 -25.55 -29.46
N GLN A 137 8.61 -26.53 -28.80
CA GLN A 137 9.51 -27.47 -29.49
C GLN A 137 8.69 -28.28 -30.52
N PRO A 138 9.22 -28.47 -31.74
CA PRO A 138 8.57 -29.37 -32.68
C PRO A 138 8.55 -30.78 -32.09
N ASP A 139 7.37 -31.38 -32.08
CA ASP A 139 7.16 -32.78 -31.72
C ASP A 139 8.13 -33.62 -32.56
N GLY A 140 9.03 -34.36 -31.89
CA GLY A 140 10.14 -35.10 -32.49
C GLY A 140 9.70 -36.33 -33.28
N ARG A 141 8.66 -36.20 -34.11
CA ARG A 141 8.18 -37.25 -34.99
C ARG A 141 8.98 -37.26 -36.30
N ASP A 142 9.98 -38.13 -36.27
CA ASP A 142 10.49 -38.94 -37.37
C ASP A 142 10.95 -38.21 -38.64
N THR A 143 12.20 -37.74 -38.61
CA THR A 143 13.06 -37.80 -39.79
C THR A 143 13.85 -39.11 -39.76
N SER A 144 13.24 -40.21 -40.20
CA SER A 144 14.01 -41.36 -40.69
C SER A 144 14.19 -41.26 -42.21
N PRO A 145 15.41 -41.50 -42.73
CA PRO A 145 15.74 -41.37 -44.15
C PRO A 145 15.06 -42.42 -45.04
#